data_AF-X0XGN8-F1
#
_entry.id   AF-X0XGN8-F1
#
_cell.length_a   1.000
_cell.length_b   1.000
_cell.length_c   1.000
_cell.angle_alpha   90.00
_cell.angle_beta   90.00
_cell.angle_gamma   90.00
#
_symmetry.space_group_name_H-M   'P 1'
#
loop_
_entity.id
_entity.type
_entity.pdbx_description
1 polymer ?
#
loop_
_entity_poly.entity_id
_entity_poly.type
_entity_poly.pdbx_seq_one_letter_code
_entity_poly.pdbx_strand_id
1 'polypeptide(L)'
;ASISFDVDRRDNALRIPTRALWYLPQDRKLVRDEDHDLLDGKRKTDDQESEMETELSAVERAAAKRKRKKRHVWVVDGDKLKAVELETGIDDHKFTEIASSALKVGDKVVIGIDTKKK
;
A
#
# COMPACT_ATOMS: atom_id res chain seq x y z
N ALA A 1 -7.16 -15.78 -32.46
CA ALA A 1 -5.96 -14.93 -32.37
C ALA A 1 -6.10 -14.07 -31.13
N SER A 2 -5.10 -14.07 -30.24
CA SER A 2 -5.10 -13.29 -28.99
C SER A 2 -4.09 -12.16 -29.17
N ILE A 3 -4.57 -10.94 -29.35
CA ILE A 3 -3.71 -9.75 -29.45
C ILE A 3 -3.58 -9.17 -28.04
N SER A 4 -2.35 -9.07 -27.54
CA SER A 4 -2.01 -8.42 -26.27
C SER A 4 -1.24 -7.14 -26.58
N PHE A 5 -1.73 -5.99 -26.09
CA PHE A 5 -1.03 -4.71 -26.17
C PHE A 5 -0.52 -4.34 -24.77
N ASP A 6 0.72 -3.87 -24.71
CA ASP A 6 1.36 -3.37 -23.50
C ASP A 6 1.46 -1.84 -23.63
N VAL A 7 0.73 -1.10 -22.78
CA VAL A 7 0.49 0.35 -22.96
C VAL A 7 1.25 1.21 -21.93
N ASP A 8 1.87 0.60 -20.91
CA ASP A 8 2.60 1.34 -19.86
C ASP A 8 3.71 0.49 -19.20
N ARG A 9 4.69 0.02 -20.01
CA ARG A 9 5.84 -0.73 -19.48
C ARG A 9 6.80 0.18 -18.73
N ARG A 10 7.20 -0.21 -17.51
CA ARG A 10 8.31 0.42 -16.76
C ARG A 10 9.32 -0.63 -16.33
N ASP A 11 10.54 -0.59 -16.88
CA ASP A 11 11.55 -1.63 -16.63
C ASP A 11 12.25 -1.52 -15.27
N ASN A 12 12.35 -0.32 -14.68
CA ASN A 12 13.05 -0.09 -13.39
C ASN A 12 12.10 0.38 -12.29
N ALA A 13 10.88 -0.14 -12.28
CA ALA A 13 9.89 0.18 -11.26
C ALA A 13 10.28 -0.38 -9.89
N LEU A 14 10.18 0.44 -8.84
CA LEU A 14 10.32 -0.04 -7.47
C LEU A 14 9.12 -0.94 -7.15
N ARG A 15 9.39 -2.16 -6.67
CA ARG A 15 8.36 -3.16 -6.40
C ARG A 15 8.43 -3.62 -4.96
N ILE A 16 7.27 -3.89 -4.38
CA ILE A 16 7.14 -4.48 -3.06
C ILE A 16 6.35 -5.77 -3.13
N PRO A 17 6.60 -6.74 -2.23
CA PRO A 17 5.75 -7.91 -2.10
C PRO A 17 4.32 -7.48 -1.82
N THR A 18 3.36 -7.97 -2.59
CA THR A 18 1.96 -7.57 -2.44
C THR A 18 1.47 -7.81 -1.01
N ARG A 19 1.91 -8.90 -0.35
CA ARG A 19 1.61 -9.21 1.05
C ARG A 19 1.95 -8.08 2.05
N ALA A 20 2.96 -7.26 1.78
CA ALA A 20 3.32 -6.14 2.66
C ALA A 20 2.18 -5.11 2.80
N LEU A 21 1.39 -4.91 1.73
CA LEU A 21 0.26 -3.98 1.71
C LEU A 21 -0.90 -4.41 2.61
N TRP A 22 -0.99 -5.71 2.89
CA TRP A 22 -2.09 -6.32 3.65
C TRP A 22 -1.67 -6.68 5.07
N TYR A 23 -0.37 -6.60 5.39
CA TYR A 23 0.12 -6.91 6.72
C TYR A 23 -0.36 -5.86 7.72
N LEU A 24 -1.02 -6.34 8.78
CA LEU A 24 -1.45 -5.52 9.91
C LEU A 24 -0.86 -6.10 11.21
N PRO A 25 0.02 -5.36 11.90
CA PRO A 25 0.55 -5.76 13.20
C PRO A 25 -0.59 -6.05 14.18
N GLN A 26 -0.56 -7.22 14.83
CA GLN A 26 -1.56 -7.60 15.83
C GLN A 26 -1.28 -6.94 17.17
N ASP A 27 0.00 -6.76 17.50
CA ASP A 27 0.44 -6.16 18.75
C ASP A 27 0.72 -4.67 18.57
N ARG A 28 -0.14 -3.83 19.17
CA ARG A 28 0.03 -2.37 19.20
C ARG A 28 1.39 -1.95 19.75
N LYS A 29 1.93 -2.68 20.73
CA LYS A 29 3.23 -2.39 21.35
C LYS A 29 4.41 -2.46 20.38
N LEU A 30 4.28 -3.21 19.29
CA LEU A 30 5.32 -3.33 18.26
C LEU A 30 5.32 -2.12 17.33
N VAL A 31 4.29 -1.27 17.37
CA VAL A 31 4.14 -0.12 16.48
C VAL A 31 4.51 1.16 17.22
N ARG A 32 4.99 2.16 16.48
CA ARG A 32 5.22 3.50 17.04
C ARG A 32 3.92 4.13 17.50
N ASP A 33 4.00 4.92 18.57
CA ASP A 33 2.83 5.57 19.15
C ASP A 33 2.10 6.50 18.16
N GLU A 34 2.85 7.10 17.23
CA GLU A 34 2.34 7.95 16.15
C GLU A 34 1.46 7.19 15.13
N ASP A 35 1.73 5.90 14.92
CA ASP A 35 1.08 5.08 13.90
C ASP A 35 -0.05 4.20 14.45
N HIS A 36 -0.37 4.32 15.75
CA HIS A 36 -1.41 3.52 16.39
C HIS A 36 -2.81 3.73 15.80
N ASP A 37 -3.13 4.92 15.27
CA ASP A 37 -4.45 5.20 14.64
C ASP A 37 -4.68 4.32 13.40
N LEU A 38 -3.62 3.88 12.72
CA LEU A 38 -3.69 2.99 11.56
C LEU A 38 -4.06 1.55 11.92
N LEU A 39 -3.89 1.15 13.18
CA LEU A 39 -4.26 -0.19 13.68
C LEU A 39 -5.74 -0.27 14.08
N ASP A 40 -6.29 0.81 14.61
CA ASP A 40 -7.66 0.91 15.15
C ASP A 40 -8.76 0.84 14.06
N GLY A 41 -8.41 0.39 12.85
CA GLY A 41 -9.40 0.09 11.81
C GLY A 41 -10.04 1.33 11.18
N LYS A 42 -9.57 2.54 11.49
CA LYS A 42 -9.88 3.76 10.72
C LYS A 42 -9.17 3.75 9.37
N ARG A 43 -9.28 2.66 8.62
CA ARG A 43 -9.34 2.79 7.17
C ARG A 43 -10.59 3.63 6.94
N LYS A 44 -10.43 4.92 6.62
CA LYS A 44 -11.53 5.72 6.06
C LYS A 44 -12.14 4.85 4.97
N THR A 45 -13.31 4.30 5.26
CA THR A 45 -13.96 3.28 4.47
C THR A 45 -14.15 3.87 3.09
N ASP A 46 -13.49 3.25 2.11
CA ASP A 46 -13.63 3.53 0.68
C ASP A 46 -15.09 3.38 0.21
N ASP A 47 -15.94 2.73 1.02
CA ASP A 47 -17.36 2.49 0.79
C ASP A 47 -18.26 3.73 0.74
N GLN A 48 -17.89 4.88 1.35
CA GLN A 48 -18.79 6.06 1.33
C GLN A 48 -18.61 6.95 0.09
N GLU A 49 -17.68 6.66 -0.81
CA GLU A 49 -17.43 7.48 -2.01
C GLU A 49 -17.90 6.82 -3.32
N SER A 50 -18.56 5.64 -3.25
CA SER A 50 -19.10 4.96 -4.45
C SER A 50 -20.39 5.59 -4.99
N GLU A 51 -21.11 6.40 -4.19
CA GLU A 51 -22.40 6.98 -4.60
C GLU A 51 -22.31 8.41 -5.19
N MET A 52 -21.13 9.03 -5.23
CA MET A 52 -20.91 10.39 -5.77
C MET A 52 -20.06 10.42 -7.06
N GLU A 53 -19.91 9.29 -7.77
CA GLU A 53 -19.01 9.21 -8.93
C GLU A 53 -19.55 9.92 -10.19
N THR A 54 -20.84 10.28 -10.21
CA THR A 54 -21.53 10.77 -11.41
C THR A 54 -21.25 12.24 -11.77
N GLU A 55 -20.80 13.09 -10.83
CA GLU A 55 -20.69 14.56 -11.06
C GLU A 55 -19.28 15.16 -10.85
N LEU A 56 -18.27 14.35 -10.57
CA LEU A 56 -16.91 14.87 -10.30
C LEU A 56 -16.22 15.38 -11.57
N SER A 57 -15.54 16.53 -11.47
CA SER A 57 -14.65 17.05 -12.51
C SER A 57 -13.50 16.07 -12.82
N ALA A 58 -12.88 16.16 -14.00
CA ALA A 58 -11.74 15.31 -14.38
C ALA A 58 -10.59 15.36 -13.36
N VAL A 59 -10.35 16.52 -12.75
CA VAL A 59 -9.34 16.72 -11.70
C VAL A 59 -9.72 15.98 -10.41
N GLU A 60 -10.98 16.09 -10.00
CA GLU A 60 -11.49 15.44 -8.78
C GLU A 60 -11.51 13.92 -8.93
N ARG A 61 -11.90 13.41 -10.11
CA ARG A 61 -11.80 11.98 -10.45
C ARG A 61 -10.36 11.48 -10.37
N ALA A 62 -9.39 12.26 -10.86
CA ALA A 62 -7.98 11.90 -10.78
C ALA A 62 -7.49 11.87 -9.32
N ALA A 63 -7.90 12.83 -8.50
CA ALA A 63 -7.55 12.87 -7.07
C ALA A 63 -8.18 11.70 -6.30
N ALA A 64 -9.45 11.39 -6.54
CA ALA A 64 -10.13 10.24 -5.95
C ALA A 64 -9.43 8.92 -6.32
N LYS A 65 -9.05 8.74 -7.59
CA LYS A 65 -8.28 7.57 -8.04
C LYS A 65 -6.93 7.45 -7.35
N ARG A 66 -6.22 8.57 -7.12
CA ARG A 66 -4.96 8.57 -6.36
C ARG A 66 -5.17 8.19 -4.90
N LYS A 67 -6.20 8.74 -4.26
CA LYS A 67 -6.58 8.43 -2.88
C LYS A 67 -6.90 6.94 -2.69
N ARG A 68 -7.63 6.31 -3.63
CA ARG A 68 -7.90 4.85 -3.63
C ARG A 68 -6.63 4.00 -3.75
N LYS A 69 -5.57 4.53 -4.36
CA LYS A 69 -4.26 3.88 -4.52
C LYS A 69 -3.31 4.10 -3.34
N LYS A 70 -3.68 4.92 -2.36
CA LYS A 70 -2.86 5.12 -1.17
C LYS A 70 -2.97 3.91 -0.24
N ARG A 71 -1.82 3.36 0.13
CA ARG A 71 -1.68 2.23 1.05
C ARG A 71 -0.55 2.53 2.03
N HIS A 72 -0.51 1.75 3.10
CA HIS A 72 0.57 1.81 4.08
C HIS A 72 1.29 0.46 4.11
N VAL A 73 2.60 0.51 4.30
CA VAL A 73 3.42 -0.67 4.64
C VAL A 73 4.19 -0.40 5.91
N TRP A 74 4.57 -1.48 6.58
CA TRP A 74 5.31 -1.41 7.84
C TRP A 74 6.79 -1.65 7.58
N VAL A 75 7.63 -0.78 8.09
CA VAL A 75 9.10 -0.93 8.09
C VAL A 75 9.61 -0.99 9.52
N VAL A 76 10.69 -1.74 9.72
CA VAL A 76 11.36 -1.82 11.04
C VAL A 76 12.18 -0.55 11.23
N ASP A 77 11.90 0.17 12.31
CA ASP A 77 12.61 1.37 12.72
C ASP A 77 13.01 1.24 14.20
N GLY A 78 14.27 0.82 14.42
CA GLY A 78 14.73 0.39 15.73
C GLY A 78 13.95 -0.83 16.23
N ASP A 79 13.39 -0.72 17.43
CA ASP A 79 12.57 -1.77 18.06
C ASP A 79 11.08 -1.72 17.69
N LYS A 80 10.64 -0.69 16.96
CA LYS A 80 9.24 -0.48 16.61
C LYS A 80 9.01 -0.48 15.10
N LEU A 81 7.77 -0.72 14.71
CA LEU A 81 7.30 -0.64 13.34
C LEU A 81 6.82 0.78 13.06
N LYS A 82 7.27 1.31 11.93
CA LYS A 82 6.86 2.59 11.38
C LYS A 82 5.97 2.36 10.16
N ALA A 83 4.86 3.09 10.07
CA ALA A 83 4.05 3.09 8.86
C ALA A 83 4.67 4.01 7.80
N VAL A 84 4.70 3.53 6.56
CA VAL A 84 5.13 4.31 5.39
C VAL A 84 3.99 4.34 4.39
N GLU A 85 3.43 5.52 4.15
CA GLU A 85 2.45 5.75 3.09
C GLU A 85 3.11 5.59 1.71
N LEU A 86 2.41 4.94 0.80
CA LEU A 86 2.79 4.80 -0.59
C LEU A 86 1.57 4.83 -1.52
N GLU A 87 1.78 5.21 -2.77
CA GLU A 87 0.82 5.07 -3.86
C GLU A 87 1.16 3.83 -4.68
N THR A 88 0.21 2.90 -4.81
CA THR A 88 0.39 1.66 -5.57
C THR A 88 0.08 1.85 -7.06
N GLY A 89 0.89 1.22 -7.91
CA GLY A 89 0.69 1.11 -9.35
C GLY A 89 0.04 -0.22 -9.75
N ILE A 90 0.59 -0.84 -10.78
CA ILE A 90 0.16 -2.14 -11.32
C ILE A 90 0.65 -3.26 -10.39
N ASP A 91 -0.16 -4.30 -10.21
CA ASP A 91 0.22 -5.52 -9.49
C ASP A 91 0.17 -6.76 -10.39
N ASP A 92 1.10 -7.68 -10.14
CA ASP A 92 1.20 -8.97 -10.83
C ASP A 92 0.96 -10.12 -9.82
N HIS A 93 0.04 -9.93 -8.88
CA HIS A 93 -0.28 -10.81 -7.72
C HIS A 93 0.83 -11.03 -6.69
N LYS A 94 2.08 -11.21 -7.11
CA LYS A 94 3.23 -11.44 -6.23
C LYS A 94 3.85 -10.13 -5.75
N PHE A 95 3.92 -9.17 -6.67
CA PHE A 95 4.51 -7.86 -6.44
C PHE A 95 3.57 -6.76 -6.91
N THR A 96 3.64 -5.63 -6.23
CA THR A 96 2.95 -4.40 -6.62
C THR A 96 3.99 -3.32 -6.87
N GLU A 97 3.85 -2.61 -7.99
CA GLU A 97 4.63 -1.42 -8.30
C GLU A 97 4.33 -0.31 -7.28
N ILE A 98 5.37 0.41 -6.87
CA ILE A 98 5.25 1.66 -6.16
C ILE A 98 5.29 2.79 -7.19
N ALA A 99 4.19 3.54 -7.28
CA ALA A 99 4.13 4.76 -8.09
C ALA A 99 4.79 5.96 -7.39
N SER A 100 4.65 6.04 -6.06
CA SER A 100 5.25 7.07 -5.22
C SER A 100 5.39 6.58 -3.78
N SER A 101 6.55 6.80 -3.15
CA SER A 101 6.75 6.51 -1.72
C SER A 101 8.01 7.18 -1.20
N ALA A 102 8.18 7.17 0.13
CA ALA A 102 9.45 7.49 0.77
C ALA A 102 10.45 6.31 0.81
N LEU A 103 10.07 5.13 0.33
CA LEU A 103 10.90 3.92 0.35
C LEU A 103 11.96 3.94 -0.74
N LYS A 104 13.09 3.31 -0.45
CA LYS A 104 14.22 3.15 -1.37
C LYS A 104 14.53 1.67 -1.59
N VAL A 105 15.25 1.39 -2.67
CA VAL A 105 15.78 0.05 -2.93
C VAL A 105 16.65 -0.38 -1.75
N GLY A 106 16.35 -1.55 -1.17
CA GLY A 106 17.06 -2.09 -0.01
C GLY A 106 16.32 -1.94 1.31
N ASP A 107 15.28 -1.10 1.38
CA ASP A 107 14.45 -0.99 2.58
C ASP A 107 13.70 -2.30 2.84
N LYS A 108 13.69 -2.71 4.12
CA LYS A 108 13.03 -3.95 4.55
C LYS A 108 11.60 -3.65 5.00
N VAL A 109 10.65 -4.23 4.28
CA VAL A 109 9.21 -4.16 4.60
C VAL A 109 8.76 -5.43 5.31
N VAL A 110 7.81 -5.31 6.22
CA VAL A 110 7.21 -6.45 6.92
C VAL A 110 6.13 -7.09 6.06
N ILE A 111 6.22 -8.41 5.89
CA ILE A 111 5.27 -9.22 5.10
C ILE A 111 4.50 -10.23 5.96
N GLY A 112 4.82 -10.34 7.24
CA GLY A 112 4.29 -11.36 8.14
C GLY A 112 5.16 -11.56 9.38
N ILE A 113 4.61 -12.26 10.37
CA ILE A 113 5.39 -12.82 11.49
C ILE A 113 5.71 -14.28 11.17
N ASP A 114 6.98 -14.65 11.34
CA ASP A 114 7.38 -16.04 11.26
C ASP A 114 7.08 -16.71 12.61
N THR A 115 5.99 -17.47 12.67
CA THR A 115 5.78 -18.37 13.79
C THR A 115 6.58 -19.63 13.52
N LYS A 116 7.83 -19.69 14.00
CA LYS A 116 8.55 -20.97 14.05
C LYS A 116 7.68 -21.94 14.85
N LYS A 117 7.00 -22.85 14.16
CA LYS A 117 6.42 -24.03 14.79
C LYS A 117 7.60 -24.83 15.34
N LYS A 118 7.69 -24.89 16.67
CA LYS A 118 8.54 -25.87 17.35
C LYS A 118 8.03 -27.27 17.09
#